data_AF-A0A0K8T2C0-F1
#
_entry.id   AF-A0A0K8T2C0-F1
#
_cell.length_a   1.000
_cell.length_b   1.000
_cell.length_c   1.000
_cell.angle_alpha   90.00
_cell.angle_beta   90.00
_cell.angle_gamma   90.00
#
_symmetry.space_group_name_H-M   'P 1'
#
loop_
_entity.id
_entity.type
_entity.pdbx_description
1 polymer ?
#
loop_
_entity_poly.entity_id
_entity_poly.type
_entity_poly.pdbx_seq_one_letter_code
_entity_poly.pdbx_strand_id
1 'polypeptide(L)'
;SAWYDDTTPEKLKGFPKSSNMREMRWNKQLAESALKWAQQCQVGMDECRDLWLDGRRKFDLNIHEVPSQSLMRASQMFSSKEWNTNEEQPHVQTFFHEWINEVANFSKDNIQNYVHNENMVTDHFIQLIWARTYMVGCAMVSWNAETPGFRLLFLVCNYAPRGNIDQQPVYLIGGPCAECAPLYADSNYGQKCGDKLPTLCETSSSTIMGID
;
A
#
# COMPACT_ATOMS: atom_id res chain seq x y z
N SER A 1 25.66 0.30 -10.40
CA SER A 1 24.63 1.26 -9.91
C SER A 1 23.99 2.05 -11.08
N ALA A 2 23.67 1.38 -12.20
CA ALA A 2 23.16 2.02 -13.42
C ALA A 2 21.66 1.81 -13.68
N TRP A 3 20.92 1.27 -12.71
CA TRP A 3 19.53 0.82 -12.86
C TRP A 3 18.52 1.59 -12.00
N TYR A 4 18.98 2.62 -11.28
CA TYR A 4 18.16 3.39 -10.35
C TYR A 4 18.01 4.82 -10.86
N ASP A 5 16.89 5.09 -11.53
CA ASP A 5 16.44 6.43 -11.91
C ASP A 5 15.12 6.73 -11.19
N ASP A 6 15.23 7.31 -10.00
CA ASP A 6 14.09 7.65 -9.16
C ASP A 6 13.50 9.01 -9.57
N THR A 7 12.83 9.02 -10.72
CA THR A 7 12.09 10.17 -11.27
C THR A 7 10.72 10.36 -10.61
N THR A 8 10.48 9.71 -9.47
CA THR A 8 9.22 9.82 -8.72
C THR A 8 8.87 11.27 -8.38
N PRO A 9 9.82 12.12 -7.91
CA PRO A 9 9.52 13.53 -7.64
C PRO A 9 9.00 14.30 -8.87
N GLU A 10 9.56 14.05 -10.05
CA GLU A 10 9.14 14.67 -11.31
C GLU A 10 7.74 14.19 -11.73
N LYS A 11 7.46 12.90 -11.57
CA LYS A 11 6.16 12.29 -11.91
C LYS A 11 5.03 12.81 -11.03
N LEU A 12 5.32 13.11 -9.77
CA LEU A 12 4.36 13.66 -8.81
C LEU A 12 4.27 15.20 -8.89
N LYS A 13 5.01 15.84 -9.78
CA LYS A 13 4.98 17.30 -9.92
C LYS A 13 3.58 17.78 -10.29
N GLY A 14 3.05 18.70 -9.49
CA GLY A 14 1.73 19.30 -9.71
C GLY A 14 0.57 18.50 -9.14
N PHE A 15 0.83 17.40 -8.43
CA PHE A 15 -0.12 16.83 -7.48
C PHE A 15 -0.32 17.78 -6.29
N PRO A 16 -1.55 17.91 -5.78
CA PRO A 16 -1.78 18.69 -4.57
C PRO A 16 -1.10 18.04 -3.35
N LYS A 17 -0.78 18.85 -2.34
CA LYS A 17 -0.23 18.33 -1.09
C LYS A 17 -1.32 17.60 -0.30
N SER A 18 -0.93 16.60 0.48
CA SER A 18 -1.82 15.89 1.39
C SER A 18 -1.77 16.48 2.80
N SER A 19 -2.94 16.60 3.45
CA SER A 19 -3.08 16.97 4.86
C SER A 19 -3.11 15.78 5.82
N ASN A 20 -3.29 14.56 5.34
CA ASN A 20 -3.56 13.39 6.19
C ASN A 20 -2.81 12.10 5.79
N MET A 21 -1.82 12.18 4.90
CA MET A 21 -1.03 11.02 4.47
C MET A 21 -0.32 10.37 5.66
N ARG A 22 -0.51 9.07 5.85
CA ARG A 22 0.10 8.32 6.95
C ARG A 22 1.45 7.72 6.57
N GLU A 23 2.33 7.62 7.55
CA GLU A 23 3.54 6.80 7.45
C GLU A 23 3.15 5.32 7.36
N MET A 24 3.65 4.60 6.34
CA MET A 24 3.47 3.16 6.23
C MET A 24 4.37 2.40 7.22
N ARG A 25 3.82 1.35 7.85
CA ARG A 25 4.53 0.39 8.69
C ARG A 25 4.40 -1.02 8.15
N TRP A 26 5.43 -1.82 8.34
CA TRP A 26 5.38 -3.24 8.04
C TRP A 26 4.45 -3.98 9.01
N ASN A 27 3.62 -4.89 8.50
CA ASN A 27 2.79 -5.78 9.31
C ASN A 27 3.04 -7.24 8.92
N LYS A 28 3.46 -8.04 9.91
CA LYS A 28 3.83 -9.44 9.71
C LYS A 28 2.62 -10.32 9.30
N GLN A 29 1.43 -10.08 9.86
CA GLN A 29 0.25 -10.88 9.53
C GLN A 29 -0.20 -10.64 8.08
N LEU A 30 -0.15 -9.39 7.62
CA LEU A 30 -0.38 -9.06 6.20
C LEU A 30 0.62 -9.79 5.29
N ALA A 31 1.89 -9.84 5.67
CA ALA A 31 2.93 -10.53 4.90
C ALA A 31 2.76 -12.05 4.89
N GLU A 32 2.37 -12.64 6.02
CA GLU A 32 2.05 -14.07 6.12
C GLU A 32 0.83 -14.44 5.28
N SER A 33 -0.20 -13.60 5.25
CA SER A 33 -1.35 -13.78 4.35
C SER A 33 -0.94 -13.65 2.88
N ALA A 34 -0.15 -12.64 2.53
CA ALA A 34 0.38 -12.49 1.18
C ALA A 34 1.21 -13.69 0.74
N LEU A 35 2.02 -14.26 1.64
CA LEU A 35 2.83 -15.46 1.38
C LEU A 35 1.96 -16.69 1.12
N LYS A 36 0.92 -16.91 1.94
CA LYS A 36 -0.01 -18.04 1.76
C LYS A 36 -0.70 -18.00 0.40
N TRP A 37 -1.08 -16.81 -0.07
CA TRP A 37 -1.62 -16.63 -1.41
C TRP A 37 -0.56 -16.87 -2.50
N ALA A 38 0.60 -16.20 -2.38
CA ALA A 38 1.66 -16.30 -3.37
C ALA A 38 2.12 -17.75 -3.58
N GLN A 39 2.20 -18.55 -2.51
CA GLN A 39 2.59 -19.97 -2.55
C GLN A 39 1.63 -20.88 -3.34
N GLN A 40 0.42 -20.43 -3.66
CA GLN A 40 -0.47 -21.18 -4.55
C GLN A 40 0.05 -21.23 -6.00
N CYS A 41 1.04 -20.41 -6.36
CA CYS A 41 1.60 -20.31 -7.71
C CYS A 41 0.54 -20.00 -8.78
N GLN A 42 -0.46 -19.19 -8.40
CA GLN A 42 -1.51 -18.68 -9.27
C GLN A 42 -1.45 -17.17 -9.28
N VAL A 43 -1.25 -16.57 -10.45
CA VAL A 43 -1.26 -15.11 -10.60
C VAL A 43 -2.71 -14.63 -10.53
N GLY A 44 -3.01 -13.78 -9.56
CA GLY A 44 -4.36 -13.25 -9.38
C GLY A 44 -4.56 -12.66 -8.00
N MET A 45 -5.82 -12.35 -7.69
CA MET A 45 -6.23 -11.77 -6.41
C MET A 45 -6.70 -12.82 -5.40
N ASP A 46 -6.25 -12.69 -4.15
CA ASP A 46 -6.76 -13.47 -3.02
C ASP A 46 -8.11 -12.94 -2.52
N GLU A 47 -9.22 -13.58 -2.86
CA GLU A 47 -10.55 -13.15 -2.38
C GLU A 47 -10.70 -13.19 -0.84
N CYS A 48 -9.86 -13.94 -0.11
CA CYS A 48 -9.98 -14.20 1.33
C CYS A 48 -8.80 -13.64 2.16
N ARG A 49 -8.41 -12.41 1.87
CA ARG A 49 -7.25 -11.71 2.49
C ARG A 49 -7.57 -10.80 3.68
N ASP A 50 -8.84 -10.66 4.05
CA ASP A 50 -9.24 -9.82 5.18
C ASP A 50 -8.76 -10.44 6.50
N LEU A 51 -8.17 -9.62 7.37
CA LEU A 51 -7.53 -10.09 8.60
C LEU A 51 -8.05 -9.35 9.83
N TRP A 52 -7.97 -10.04 10.96
CA TRP A 52 -8.18 -9.45 12.28
C TRP A 52 -6.88 -8.78 12.73
N LEU A 53 -6.58 -7.62 12.14
CA LEU A 53 -5.39 -6.86 12.43
C LEU A 53 -5.58 -6.01 13.69
N ASP A 54 -4.63 -6.09 14.61
CA ASP A 54 -4.60 -5.38 15.89
C ASP A 54 -5.92 -5.53 16.68
N GLY A 55 -5.97 -6.50 17.59
CA GLY A 55 -7.14 -6.89 18.40
C GLY A 55 -7.73 -5.82 19.36
N ARG A 56 -7.65 -4.53 19.04
CA ARG A 56 -8.31 -3.42 19.74
C ARG A 56 -9.57 -2.99 18.98
N ARG A 57 -10.68 -3.01 19.72
CA ARG A 57 -12.07 -3.09 19.24
C ARG A 57 -12.69 -1.83 18.61
N LYS A 58 -11.98 -0.71 18.47
CA LYS A 58 -12.55 0.53 17.92
C LYS A 58 -11.52 1.36 17.16
N PHE A 59 -11.51 1.19 15.84
CA PHE A 59 -11.02 2.23 14.93
C PHE A 59 -12.07 3.35 14.95
N ASP A 60 -11.80 4.45 15.64
CA ASP A 60 -12.65 5.65 15.58
C ASP A 60 -12.26 6.47 14.34
N LEU A 61 -12.53 5.88 13.19
CA LEU A 61 -12.59 6.61 11.93
C LEU A 61 -14.06 6.98 11.79
N ASN A 62 -14.40 8.26 11.85
CA ASN A 62 -15.76 8.81 11.71
C ASN A 62 -16.40 8.51 10.33
N ILE A 63 -16.54 7.22 9.95
CA ILE A 63 -16.84 6.76 8.60
C ILE A 63 -17.55 5.40 8.67
N HIS A 64 -18.63 5.30 7.91
CA HIS A 64 -19.57 4.18 7.80
C HIS A 64 -19.00 2.83 7.29
N GLU A 65 -17.70 2.56 7.39
CA GLU A 65 -17.03 1.41 6.77
C GLU A 65 -16.68 0.25 7.70
N VAL A 66 -17.16 0.27 8.95
CA VAL A 66 -16.97 -0.89 9.85
C VAL A 66 -18.31 -1.48 10.30
N PRO A 67 -19.11 -2.09 9.41
CA PRO A 67 -20.22 -2.95 9.82
C PRO A 67 -19.70 -4.34 10.23
N SER A 68 -18.80 -4.39 11.21
CA SER A 68 -18.58 -5.47 12.18
C SER A 68 -17.34 -5.11 12.98
N GLN A 69 -17.49 -4.96 14.29
CA GLN A 69 -16.59 -4.23 15.17
C GLN A 69 -15.19 -4.86 15.40
N SER A 70 -14.62 -5.62 14.45
CA SER A 70 -13.32 -6.29 14.65
C SER A 70 -12.56 -6.81 13.40
N LEU A 71 -13.10 -6.76 12.17
CA LEU A 71 -12.39 -7.21 10.95
C LEU A 71 -11.82 -6.02 10.18
N MET A 72 -10.51 -6.02 9.89
CA MET A 72 -9.89 -5.00 9.05
C MET A 72 -9.77 -5.51 7.62
N ARG A 73 -10.38 -4.78 6.68
CA ARG A 73 -10.28 -5.11 5.26
C ARG A 73 -8.90 -4.78 4.70
N ALA A 74 -8.40 -5.65 3.82
CA ALA A 74 -7.14 -5.44 3.12
C ALA A 74 -7.35 -5.36 1.59
N SER A 75 -6.70 -4.39 0.96
CA SER A 75 -6.50 -4.40 -0.50
C SER A 75 -5.25 -5.22 -0.84
N GLN A 76 -5.23 -5.80 -2.03
CA GLN A 76 -4.07 -6.54 -2.54
C GLN A 76 -3.60 -5.92 -3.84
N MET A 77 -2.31 -5.66 -3.92
CA MET A 77 -1.61 -5.29 -5.13
C MET A 77 -0.63 -6.40 -5.48
N PHE A 78 -0.56 -6.77 -6.74
CA PHE A 78 0.35 -7.84 -7.15
C PHE A 78 0.94 -7.55 -8.53
N SER A 79 2.10 -8.12 -8.79
CA SER A 79 2.66 -8.12 -10.14
C SER A 79 3.51 -9.36 -10.33
N SER A 80 3.60 -9.79 -11.59
CA SER A 80 4.40 -10.94 -11.97
C SER A 80 5.34 -10.60 -13.11
N LYS A 81 6.54 -11.17 -13.09
CA LYS A 81 7.54 -10.96 -14.13
C LYS A 81 8.29 -12.24 -14.41
N GLU A 82 8.32 -12.66 -15.67
CA GLU A 82 9.20 -13.75 -16.10
C GLU A 82 10.63 -13.23 -16.23
N TRP A 83 11.60 -14.07 -15.87
CA TRP A 83 13.02 -13.77 -16.07
C TRP A 83 13.81 -15.04 -16.44
N ASN A 84 14.84 -14.86 -17.26
CA ASN A 84 15.75 -15.94 -17.66
C ASN A 84 16.67 -16.29 -16.49
N THR A 85 16.78 -17.58 -16.13
CA THR A 85 17.60 -18.01 -14.98
C THR A 85 19.10 -17.84 -15.19
N ASN A 86 19.54 -17.53 -16.42
CA ASN A 86 20.93 -17.19 -16.72
C ASN A 86 21.24 -15.70 -16.48
N GLU A 87 20.23 -14.88 -16.18
CA GLU A 87 20.35 -13.45 -15.90
C GLU A 87 20.16 -13.16 -14.41
N GLU A 88 20.48 -11.93 -13.99
CA GLU A 88 20.21 -11.49 -12.62
C GLU A 88 18.69 -11.40 -12.38
N GLN A 89 18.24 -11.94 -11.24
CA GLN A 89 16.82 -11.88 -10.86
C GLN A 89 16.37 -10.42 -10.74
N PRO A 90 15.17 -10.06 -11.26
CA PRO A 90 14.60 -8.73 -11.06
C PRO A 90 14.53 -8.35 -9.58
N HIS A 91 14.97 -7.13 -9.25
CA HIS A 91 14.87 -6.59 -7.91
C HIS A 91 13.42 -6.20 -7.57
N VAL A 92 13.07 -6.23 -6.29
CA VAL A 92 11.72 -5.87 -5.83
C VAL A 92 11.33 -4.43 -6.23
N GLN A 93 12.29 -3.52 -6.30
CA GLN A 93 12.08 -2.12 -6.68
C GLN A 93 11.51 -1.98 -8.10
N THR A 94 11.80 -2.93 -9.00
CA THR A 94 11.26 -2.92 -10.36
C THR A 94 9.74 -2.91 -10.37
N PHE A 95 9.11 -3.73 -9.52
CA PHE A 95 7.65 -3.78 -9.41
C PHE A 95 7.07 -2.48 -8.85
N PHE A 96 7.70 -1.90 -7.82
CA PHE A 96 7.25 -0.63 -7.24
C PHE A 96 7.41 0.54 -8.22
N HIS A 97 8.45 0.55 -9.05
CA HIS A 97 8.58 1.53 -10.11
C HIS A 97 7.48 1.38 -11.17
N GLU A 98 7.16 0.14 -11.56
CA GLU A 98 6.04 -0.14 -12.47
C GLU A 98 4.71 0.35 -11.87
N TRP A 99 4.48 0.13 -10.58
CA TRP A 99 3.31 0.65 -9.86
C TRP A 99 3.27 2.17 -9.82
N ILE A 100 4.39 2.84 -9.53
CA ILE A 100 4.48 4.31 -9.53
C ILE A 100 4.21 4.88 -10.92
N ASN A 101 4.64 4.20 -11.99
CA ASN A 101 4.48 4.67 -13.37
C ASN A 101 3.01 4.78 -13.81
N GLU A 102 2.09 4.11 -13.13
CA GLU A 102 0.64 4.23 -13.38
C GLU A 102 0.10 5.64 -13.08
N VAL A 103 0.86 6.49 -12.39
CA VAL A 103 0.59 7.93 -12.25
C VAL A 103 0.30 8.62 -13.59
N ALA A 104 0.91 8.14 -14.69
CA ALA A 104 0.67 8.66 -16.03
C ALA A 104 -0.79 8.48 -16.51
N ASN A 105 -1.50 7.50 -15.95
CA ASN A 105 -2.90 7.19 -16.27
C ASN A 105 -3.88 7.74 -15.22
N PHE A 106 -3.38 8.32 -14.12
CA PHE A 106 -4.22 8.81 -13.03
C PHE A 106 -4.48 10.32 -13.15
N SER A 107 -5.76 10.71 -13.17
CA SER A 107 -6.14 12.13 -13.10
C SER A 107 -6.16 12.60 -11.65
N LYS A 108 -5.33 13.60 -11.35
CA LYS A 108 -5.30 14.26 -10.02
C LYS A 108 -6.64 14.91 -9.63
N ASP A 109 -7.52 15.20 -10.58
CA ASP A 109 -8.85 15.76 -10.28
C ASP A 109 -9.73 14.73 -9.53
N ASN A 110 -9.40 13.44 -9.62
CA ASN A 110 -10.09 12.36 -8.91
C ASN A 110 -9.63 12.20 -7.45
N ILE A 111 -8.66 12.98 -6.96
CA ILE A 111 -8.11 12.80 -5.60
C ILE A 111 -9.16 12.96 -4.51
N GLN A 112 -10.08 13.93 -4.65
CA GLN A 112 -11.10 14.21 -3.64
C GLN A 112 -12.34 13.31 -3.74
N ASN A 113 -12.57 12.72 -4.92
CA ASN A 113 -13.71 11.86 -5.19
C ASN A 113 -13.25 10.75 -6.14
N TYR A 114 -12.55 9.76 -5.59
CA TYR A 114 -11.99 8.69 -6.38
C TYR A 114 -13.09 7.85 -7.03
N VAL A 115 -12.92 7.52 -8.30
CA VAL A 115 -13.76 6.56 -9.02
C VAL A 115 -12.83 5.64 -9.77
N HIS A 116 -12.96 4.34 -9.53
CA HIS A 116 -12.23 3.31 -10.22
C HIS A 116 -12.58 3.33 -11.72
N ASN A 117 -11.54 3.23 -12.54
CA ASN A 117 -11.68 3.14 -13.99
C ASN A 117 -11.15 1.80 -14.46
N GLU A 118 -12.06 0.88 -14.76
CA GLU A 118 -11.75 -0.50 -15.19
C GLU A 118 -10.91 -0.54 -16.47
N ASN A 119 -10.88 0.54 -17.26
CA ASN A 119 -10.10 0.62 -18.49
C ASN A 119 -8.68 1.15 -18.30
N MET A 120 -8.31 1.56 -17.08
CA MET A 120 -7.01 2.17 -16.77
C MET A 120 -6.35 1.46 -15.60
N VAL A 121 -5.14 0.95 -15.81
CA VAL A 121 -4.34 0.37 -14.74
C VAL A 121 -3.79 1.51 -13.88
N THR A 122 -4.42 1.74 -12.73
CA THR A 122 -4.05 2.78 -11.75
C THR A 122 -4.11 2.32 -10.31
N ASP A 123 -4.63 1.11 -10.05
CA ASP A 123 -4.92 0.62 -8.71
C ASP A 123 -3.66 0.53 -7.84
N HIS A 124 -2.51 0.17 -8.43
CA HIS A 124 -1.27 0.05 -7.69
C HIS A 124 -0.79 1.43 -7.24
N PHE A 125 -0.75 2.40 -8.15
CA PHE A 125 -0.37 3.77 -7.81
C PHE A 125 -1.29 4.36 -6.75
N ILE A 126 -2.61 4.27 -6.95
CA ILE A 126 -3.59 4.85 -6.03
C ILE A 126 -3.45 4.24 -4.64
N GLN A 127 -3.22 2.92 -4.55
CA GLN A 127 -3.04 2.23 -3.29
C GLN A 127 -1.77 2.71 -2.55
N LEU A 128 -0.69 3.00 -3.28
CA LEU A 128 0.54 3.54 -2.70
C LEU A 128 0.33 4.94 -2.10
N ILE A 129 -0.57 5.74 -2.65
CA ILE A 129 -0.85 7.11 -2.18
C ILE A 129 -2.17 7.22 -1.38
N TRP A 130 -2.76 6.11 -0.96
CA TRP A 130 -4.00 6.12 -0.21
C TRP A 130 -3.75 6.50 1.26
N ALA A 131 -4.09 7.74 1.63
CA ALA A 131 -3.69 8.34 2.91
C ALA A 131 -4.09 7.55 4.16
N ARG A 132 -5.22 6.84 4.12
CA ARG A 132 -5.67 6.05 5.27
C ARG A 132 -4.93 4.74 5.43
N THR A 133 -4.35 4.21 4.35
CA THR A 133 -3.56 2.98 4.39
C THR A 133 -2.26 3.28 5.10
N TYR A 134 -1.94 2.48 6.11
CA TYR A 134 -0.69 2.69 6.84
C TYR A 134 0.00 1.40 7.24
N MET A 135 -0.55 0.23 6.91
CA MET A 135 0.09 -1.06 7.08
C MET A 135 0.27 -1.73 5.73
N VAL A 136 1.45 -2.34 5.54
CA VAL A 136 1.74 -3.17 4.38
C VAL A 136 2.44 -4.45 4.82
N GLY A 137 2.13 -5.55 4.16
CA GLY A 137 2.90 -6.78 4.27
C GLY A 137 2.94 -7.46 2.92
N CYS A 138 4.14 -7.81 2.48
CA CYS A 138 4.39 -8.37 1.15
C CYS A 138 5.05 -9.74 1.24
N ALA A 139 4.88 -10.53 0.17
CA ALA A 139 5.61 -11.75 -0.07
C ALA A 139 6.00 -11.83 -1.55
N MET A 140 7.19 -12.36 -1.80
CA MET A 140 7.67 -12.60 -3.15
C MET A 140 8.07 -14.06 -3.26
N VAL A 141 7.48 -14.76 -4.22
CA VAL A 141 7.78 -16.17 -4.51
C VAL A 141 8.14 -16.33 -5.98
N SER A 142 8.79 -17.43 -6.32
CA SER A 142 9.00 -17.78 -7.71
C SER A 142 8.84 -19.26 -7.97
N TRP A 143 8.40 -19.57 -9.18
CA TRP A 143 8.30 -20.94 -9.69
C TRP A 143 8.75 -21.00 -11.14
N ASN A 144 8.85 -22.21 -11.70
CA ASN A 144 9.21 -22.39 -13.10
C ASN A 144 8.13 -21.78 -13.99
N ALA A 145 8.51 -20.95 -14.95
CA ALA A 145 7.60 -20.47 -15.98
C ALA A 145 7.29 -21.60 -16.98
N GLU A 146 6.30 -21.38 -17.84
CA GLU A 146 6.04 -22.30 -18.96
C GLU A 146 7.21 -22.30 -19.96
N THR A 147 7.88 -21.17 -20.10
CA THR A 147 9.07 -21.02 -20.93
C THR A 147 10.28 -21.73 -20.30
N PRO A 148 10.91 -22.71 -20.99
CA PRO A 148 12.08 -23.41 -20.47
C PRO A 148 13.25 -22.47 -20.18
N GLY A 149 13.87 -22.62 -19.01
CA GLY A 149 14.97 -21.75 -18.57
C GLY A 149 14.51 -20.40 -18.00
N PHE A 150 13.21 -20.19 -17.84
CA PHE A 150 12.65 -19.01 -17.19
C PHE A 150 11.94 -19.38 -15.89
N ARG A 151 11.88 -18.41 -14.98
CA ARG A 151 11.06 -18.46 -13.77
C ARG A 151 10.10 -17.28 -13.79
N LEU A 152 8.94 -17.46 -13.16
CA LEU A 152 8.00 -16.38 -12.91
C LEU A 152 8.20 -15.88 -11.47
N LEU A 153 8.44 -14.59 -11.31
CA LEU A 153 8.53 -13.91 -10.02
C LEU A 153 7.17 -13.30 -9.73
N PHE A 154 6.60 -13.57 -8.57
CA PHE A 154 5.29 -13.07 -8.19
C PHE A 154 5.38 -12.32 -6.86
N LEU A 155 5.14 -11.01 -6.91
CA LEU A 155 5.06 -10.14 -5.75
C LEU A 155 3.60 -9.93 -5.40
N VAL A 156 3.25 -10.16 -4.13
CA VAL A 156 1.94 -9.86 -3.55
C VAL A 156 2.15 -8.96 -2.35
N CYS A 157 1.43 -7.85 -2.29
CA CYS A 157 1.42 -6.93 -1.16
C CYS A 157 -0.02 -6.70 -0.70
N ASN A 158 -0.28 -6.98 0.57
CA ASN A 158 -1.55 -6.65 1.21
C ASN A 158 -1.41 -5.34 1.99
N TYR A 159 -2.39 -4.46 1.84
CA TYR A 159 -2.42 -3.11 2.39
C TYR A 159 -3.64 -2.93 3.29
N ALA A 160 -3.42 -2.36 4.49
CA ALA A 160 -4.49 -2.13 5.45
C ALA A 160 -4.39 -0.76 6.16
N PRO A 161 -5.52 -0.14 6.54
CA PRO A 161 -6.88 -0.44 6.06
C PRO A 161 -6.97 -0.37 4.54
N ARG A 162 -7.92 -1.09 3.95
CA ARG A 162 -8.13 -1.14 2.50
C ARG A 162 -8.18 0.26 1.89
N GLY A 163 -7.48 0.43 0.77
CA GLY A 163 -7.60 1.59 -0.11
C GLY A 163 -8.44 1.32 -1.35
N ASN A 164 -8.36 2.23 -2.33
CA ASN A 164 -9.05 2.17 -3.62
C ASN A 164 -10.56 1.96 -3.46
N ILE A 165 -11.19 2.86 -2.71
CA ILE A 165 -12.62 2.81 -2.41
C ILE A 165 -13.32 3.92 -3.16
N ASP A 166 -14.25 3.56 -4.04
CA ASP A 166 -15.03 4.53 -4.80
C ASP A 166 -15.71 5.55 -3.88
N GLN A 167 -15.76 6.79 -4.35
CA GLN A 167 -16.37 7.94 -3.69
C GLN A 167 -15.68 8.35 -2.38
N GLN A 168 -14.53 7.78 -2.05
CA GLN A 168 -13.65 8.25 -0.98
C GLN A 168 -12.51 9.10 -1.56
N PRO A 169 -11.96 10.05 -0.80
CA PRO A 169 -10.75 10.74 -1.21
C PRO A 169 -9.54 9.79 -1.11
N VAL A 170 -8.67 9.80 -2.12
CA VAL A 170 -7.35 9.14 -2.06
C VAL A 170 -6.54 9.71 -0.91
N TYR A 171 -6.55 11.03 -0.78
CA TYR A 171 -6.08 11.78 0.38
C TYR A 171 -6.78 13.14 0.46
N LEU A 172 -6.74 13.77 1.63
CA LEU A 172 -7.27 15.12 1.82
C LEU A 172 -6.25 16.16 1.35
N ILE A 173 -6.70 17.14 0.56
CA ILE A 173 -5.82 18.20 0.05
C ILE A 173 -5.60 19.24 1.14
N GLY A 174 -4.33 19.53 1.44
CA GLY A 174 -3.99 20.58 2.39
C GLY A 174 -2.51 20.59 2.77
N GLY A 175 -2.20 21.41 3.78
CA GLY A 175 -0.85 21.46 4.34
C GLY A 175 -0.50 20.15 5.07
N PRO A 176 0.76 19.70 5.02
CA PRO A 176 1.16 18.44 5.64
C PRO A 176 0.69 18.32 7.08
N CYS A 177 0.13 17.16 7.41
CA CYS A 177 -0.38 16.80 8.74
C CYS A 177 -1.51 17.68 9.31
N ALA A 178 -2.08 18.61 8.53
CA ALA A 178 -3.14 19.49 9.02
C ALA A 178 -4.42 18.73 9.41
N GLU A 179 -4.59 17.50 8.92
CA GLU A 179 -5.76 16.65 9.17
C GLU A 179 -5.37 15.23 9.59
N CYS A 180 -4.27 15.12 10.33
CA CYS A 180 -3.90 13.88 11.00
C CYS A 180 -4.97 13.47 12.03
N ALA A 181 -5.52 12.27 11.89
CA ALA A 181 -6.54 11.74 12.78
C ALA A 181 -5.97 10.61 13.68
N PRO A 182 -6.49 10.47 14.91
CA PRO A 182 -6.13 9.37 15.81
C PRO A 182 -6.24 8.02 15.10
N LEU A 183 -5.29 7.11 15.36
CA LEU A 183 -5.40 5.71 14.87
C LEU A 183 -6.40 4.90 15.71
N TYR A 184 -6.51 5.21 17.00
CA TYR A 184 -7.42 4.54 17.93
C TYR A 184 -8.17 5.57 18.76
N ALA A 185 -9.42 5.26 19.12
CA ALA A 185 -10.33 6.14 19.85
C ALA A 185 -9.70 6.75 21.12
N ASP A 186 -8.89 5.96 21.82
CA ASP A 186 -8.29 6.32 23.11
C ASP A 186 -6.77 6.61 22.99
N SER A 187 -6.28 7.09 21.84
CA SER A 187 -4.84 7.30 21.62
C SER A 187 -4.48 8.63 20.95
N ASN A 188 -3.31 9.17 21.32
CA ASN A 188 -2.69 10.32 20.65
C ASN A 188 -1.87 9.94 19.41
N TYR A 189 -1.80 8.64 19.06
CA TYR A 189 -1.06 8.15 17.90
C TYR A 189 -1.77 8.51 16.60
N GLY A 190 -1.02 8.88 15.56
CA GLY A 190 -1.61 9.27 14.28
C GLY A 190 -2.03 10.72 14.16
N GLN A 191 -1.90 11.52 15.24
CA GLN A 191 -2.43 12.89 15.30
C GLN A 191 -1.41 13.99 14.97
N LYS A 192 -0.12 13.66 14.83
CA LYS A 192 0.94 14.62 14.53
C LYS A 192 1.83 14.12 13.40
N CYS A 193 2.64 15.02 12.83
CA CYS A 193 3.72 14.61 11.92
C CYS A 193 4.74 13.72 12.64
N GLY A 194 5.34 12.78 11.90
CA GLY A 194 6.46 11.99 12.39
C GLY A 194 7.75 12.81 12.47
N ASP A 195 8.58 12.51 13.47
CA ASP A 195 9.86 13.21 13.66
C ASP A 195 10.84 12.91 12.51
N LYS A 196 10.77 11.70 11.93
CA LYS A 196 11.61 11.27 10.79
C LYS A 196 11.03 11.67 9.43
N LEU A 197 9.69 11.68 9.32
CA LEU A 197 8.96 11.97 8.10
C LEU A 197 8.00 13.15 8.38
N PRO A 198 8.50 14.40 8.36
CA PRO A 198 7.79 15.56 8.87
C PRO A 198 6.60 16.00 8.00
N THR A 199 6.32 15.27 6.92
CA THR A 199 5.17 15.49 6.04
C THR A 199 4.11 14.39 6.15
N LEU A 200 4.34 13.36 6.98
CA LEU A 200 3.44 12.22 7.14
C LEU A 200 2.94 12.15 8.59
N CYS A 201 1.67 11.75 8.76
CA CYS A 201 1.09 11.43 10.06
C CYS A 201 1.79 10.21 10.66
N GLU A 202 2.36 10.38 11.85
CA GLU A 202 3.11 9.35 12.58
C GLU A 202 2.22 8.14 12.91
N THR A 203 2.65 6.93 12.55
CA THR A 203 1.86 5.71 12.82
C THR A 203 2.48 4.77 13.84
N SER A 204 3.64 5.12 14.39
CA SER A 204 4.31 4.37 15.44
C SER A 204 4.81 5.30 16.54
N SER A 205 4.87 4.82 17.79
CA SER A 205 5.53 5.58 18.85
C SER A 205 7.04 5.48 18.65
N SER A 206 7.76 6.60 18.71
CA SER A 206 9.22 6.64 18.83
C SER A 206 9.79 5.84 20.03
N THR A 207 8.94 5.27 20.89
CA THR A 207 9.30 4.46 22.06
C THR A 207 9.24 2.94 21.84
N ILE A 208 8.83 2.42 20.68
CA ILE A 208 8.84 0.95 20.41
C ILE A 208 9.83 0.62 19.28
N MET A 209 11.11 0.91 19.52
CA MET A 209 12.21 0.14 18.93
C MET A 209 12.66 -0.87 19.99
N GLY A 210 12.12 -2.08 19.92
CA GLY A 210 12.61 -3.20 20.74
C GLY A 210 11.49 -4.02 21.32
N ILE A 211 10.98 -4.97 20.53
CA ILE A 211 10.82 -6.35 20.99
C ILE A 211 11.28 -7.21 19.82
N ASP A 212 12.45 -7.83 20.01
CA ASP A 212 13.04 -8.87 19.16
C ASP A 212 12.08 -10.06 18.95
#